data_AF-A0A7X8E4C9-F1
#
_entry.id   AF-A0A7X8E4C9-F1
#
_cell.length_a   1.000
_cell.length_b   1.000
_cell.length_c   1.000
_cell.angle_alpha   90.00
_cell.angle_beta   90.00
_cell.angle_gamma   90.00
#
_symmetry.space_group_name_H-M   'P 1'
#
loop_
_entity.id
_entity.type
_entity.pdbx_description
1 polymer ?
#
loop_
_entity_poly.entity_id
_entity_poly.type
_entity_poly.pdbx_seq_one_letter_code
_entity_poly.pdbx_strand_id
1 'polypeptide(L)'
;MYGSGVEVDSPIVFATSLEPTLGRAARVFSATGLVLAGLSSAIATPFMVGQIIGKIFKWERENDNRPKIVAIIIVLFGMLFAMFGRTPVPIILFAQATSGVFLPIISILFVVASNSPKLGKHKNTTLQNVMGILTVIVMFLLGGRTIYNVISSIF
;
A
#
# COMPACT_ATOMS: atom_id res chain seq x y z
N MET A 1 23.52 -4.76 -11.77
CA MET A 1 22.96 -3.93 -10.67
C MET A 1 23.31 -4.48 -9.28
N TYR A 2 24.16 -5.51 -9.16
CA TYR A 2 24.92 -5.80 -7.94
C TYR A 2 26.40 -5.66 -8.35
N GLY A 3 27.13 -4.73 -7.75
CA GLY A 3 28.52 -4.41 -8.12
C GLY A 3 28.73 -3.31 -9.18
N SER A 4 27.70 -2.61 -9.65
CA SER A 4 27.82 -1.53 -10.66
C SER A 4 27.72 -0.09 -10.12
N GLY A 5 27.63 0.11 -8.79
CA GLY A 5 27.60 1.44 -8.16
C GLY A 5 26.37 2.30 -8.46
N VAL A 6 25.35 1.75 -9.11
CA VAL A 6 24.07 2.44 -9.37
C VAL A 6 23.15 2.22 -8.17
N GLU A 7 22.91 3.26 -7.38
CA GLU A 7 21.89 3.27 -6.33
C GLU A 7 20.49 3.17 -6.98
N VAL A 8 19.78 2.09 -6.69
CA VAL A 8 18.44 1.86 -7.21
C VAL A 8 17.43 2.48 -6.25
N ASP A 9 17.33 3.81 -6.29
CA ASP A 9 16.46 4.58 -5.40
C ASP A 9 15.09 4.91 -6.01
N SER A 10 14.91 4.63 -7.30
CA SER A 10 13.67 4.92 -8.00
C SER A 10 13.26 3.79 -8.94
N PRO A 11 11.96 3.44 -9.02
CA PRO A 11 11.42 2.49 -10.00
C PRO A 11 11.79 2.84 -11.45
N ILE A 12 12.02 4.13 -11.73
CA ILE A 12 12.42 4.63 -13.05
C ILE A 12 13.86 4.20 -13.37
N VAL A 13 14.77 4.29 -12.39
CA VAL A 13 16.18 3.86 -12.52
C VAL A 13 16.25 2.34 -12.75
N PHE A 14 15.37 1.59 -12.07
CA PHE A 14 15.24 0.14 -12.29
C PHE A 14 14.74 -0.18 -13.71
N ALA A 15 13.72 0.53 -14.20
CA ALA A 15 13.20 0.35 -15.55
C ALA A 15 14.23 0.65 -16.65
N THR A 16 15.00 1.73 -16.50
CA THR A 16 16.09 2.05 -17.44
C THR A 16 17.24 1.05 -17.38
N SER A 17 17.45 0.42 -16.23
CA SER A 17 18.47 -0.62 -16.06
C SER A 17 18.12 -1.94 -16.75
N LEU A 18 16.83 -2.17 -17.04
CA LEU A 18 16.32 -3.35 -17.76
C LEU A 18 16.34 -3.18 -19.29
N GLU A 19 16.56 -1.96 -19.78
CA GLU A 19 16.59 -1.65 -21.20
C GLU A 19 17.75 -2.28 -22.00
N PRO A 20 19.01 -2.36 -21.50
CA PRO A 20 20.07 -3.01 -22.26
C PRO A 20 19.85 -4.52 -22.47
N THR A 21 19.05 -5.17 -21.61
CA THR A 21 18.72 -6.60 -21.73
C THR A 21 17.42 -6.87 -22.49
N LEU A 22 16.38 -6.04 -22.32
CA LEU A 22 15.04 -6.28 -22.88
C LEU A 22 14.67 -5.31 -24.02
N GLY A 23 15.55 -4.36 -24.34
CA GLY A 23 15.36 -3.37 -25.38
C GLY A 23 14.40 -2.23 -25.01
N ARG A 24 14.17 -1.33 -25.97
CA ARG A 24 13.41 -0.09 -25.80
C ARG A 24 11.94 -0.31 -25.40
N ALA A 25 11.38 -1.48 -25.70
CA ALA A 25 10.02 -1.85 -25.30
C ALA A 25 9.87 -1.91 -23.77
N ALA A 26 10.89 -2.42 -23.05
CA ALA A 26 10.85 -2.52 -21.60
C ALA A 26 10.70 -1.16 -20.90
N ARG A 27 11.33 -0.11 -21.46
CA ARG A 27 11.19 1.26 -20.95
C ARG A 27 9.75 1.75 -21.06
N VAL A 28 9.09 1.53 -22.21
CA VAL A 28 7.71 1.97 -22.46
C VAL A 28 6.72 1.20 -21.59
N PHE A 29 6.84 -0.13 -21.51
CA PHE A 29 5.98 -0.94 -20.65
C PHE A 29 6.14 -0.58 -19.17
N SER A 30 7.37 -0.34 -18.72
CA SER A 30 7.63 0.04 -17.33
C SER A 30 7.11 1.43 -16.99
N ALA A 31 7.30 2.42 -17.87
CA ALA A 31 6.79 3.78 -17.68
C ALA A 31 5.25 3.79 -17.63
N THR A 32 4.59 3.12 -18.58
CA THR A 32 3.13 2.99 -18.61
C THR A 32 2.62 2.22 -17.40
N GLY A 33 3.27 1.12 -17.02
CA GLY A 33 2.92 0.34 -15.83
C GLY A 33 3.04 1.15 -14.54
N LEU A 34 4.09 1.95 -14.40
CA LEU A 34 4.29 2.83 -13.25
C LEU A 34 3.21 3.91 -13.15
N VAL A 35 2.85 4.53 -14.29
CA VAL A 35 1.76 5.51 -14.35
C VAL A 35 0.42 4.87 -13.97
N LEU A 36 0.10 3.70 -14.55
CA LEU A 36 -1.15 2.99 -14.27
C LEU A 36 -1.24 2.52 -12.81
N ALA A 37 -0.14 2.01 -12.25
CA ALA A 37 -0.08 1.61 -10.84
C ALA A 37 -0.31 2.81 -9.90
N GLY A 38 0.33 3.95 -10.21
CA GLY A 38 0.15 5.19 -9.46
C GLY A 38 -1.29 5.71 -9.51
N LEU A 39 -1.90 5.75 -10.70
CA LEU A 39 -3.30 6.18 -10.89
C LEU A 39 -4.27 5.28 -10.13
N SER A 40 -4.08 3.95 -10.17
CA SER A 40 -4.92 3.00 -9.45
C SER A 40 -4.90 3.25 -7.93
N SER A 41 -3.70 3.42 -7.35
CA SER A 41 -3.57 3.71 -5.92
C SER A 41 -4.13 5.09 -5.55
N ALA A 42 -3.92 6.10 -6.40
CA ALA A 42 -4.39 7.46 -6.16
C ALA A 42 -5.93 7.55 -6.11
N ILE A 43 -6.64 6.62 -6.73
CA ILE A 43 -8.11 6.54 -6.67
C ILE A 43 -8.57 5.65 -5.51
N ALA A 44 -7.95 4.48 -5.34
CA ALA A 44 -8.38 3.50 -4.35
C ALA A 44 -8.21 3.98 -2.90
N THR A 45 -7.08 4.62 -2.58
CA THR A 45 -6.77 5.05 -1.21
C THR A 45 -7.75 6.11 -0.71
N PRO A 46 -8.02 7.22 -1.42
CA PRO A 46 -8.96 8.25 -0.97
C PRO A 46 -10.39 7.72 -0.87
N PHE A 47 -10.79 6.85 -1.79
CA PHE A 47 -12.10 6.19 -1.73
C PHE A 47 -12.27 5.36 -0.46
N MET A 48 -11.29 4.51 -0.14
CA MET A 48 -11.32 3.68 1.06
C MET A 48 -11.36 4.53 2.34
N VAL A 49 -10.52 5.56 2.43
CA VAL A 49 -10.49 6.47 3.58
C VAL A 49 -11.82 7.20 3.74
N GLY A 50 -12.41 7.70 2.66
CA GLY A 50 -13.72 8.36 2.69
C GLY A 50 -14.81 7.45 3.24
N GLN A 51 -14.84 6.17 2.84
CA GLN A 51 -15.81 5.19 3.33
C GLN A 51 -15.58 4.83 4.81
N ILE A 52 -14.32 4.66 5.23
CA ILE A 52 -13.99 4.38 6.63
C ILE A 52 -14.41 5.54 7.53
N ILE A 53 -14.08 6.78 7.14
CA ILE A 53 -14.48 8.00 7.86
C ILE A 53 -16.01 8.11 7.91
N GLY A 54 -16.70 7.86 6.79
CA GLY A 54 -18.16 7.83 6.74
C GLY A 54 -18.76 6.86 7.76
N LYS A 55 -18.19 5.66 7.90
CA LYS A 55 -18.62 4.67 8.91
C LYS A 55 -18.32 5.11 10.34
N ILE A 56 -17.17 5.73 10.60
CA ILE A 56 -16.81 6.23 11.95
C ILE A 56 -17.77 7.35 12.39
N PHE A 57 -18.14 8.25 11.48
CA PHE A 57 -19.05 9.36 11.75
C PHE A 57 -20.54 9.03 11.55
N LYS A 58 -20.88 7.75 11.29
CA LYS A 58 -22.25 7.26 11.05
C LYS A 58 -22.97 7.99 9.90
N TRP A 59 -22.25 8.37 8.85
CA TRP A 59 -22.80 8.89 7.61
C TRP A 59 -23.29 7.74 6.72
N GLU A 60 -24.28 7.00 7.22
CA GLU A 60 -24.79 5.75 6.60
C GLU A 60 -25.88 6.00 5.54
N ARG A 61 -26.21 7.26 5.22
CA ARG A 61 -27.20 7.57 4.19
C ARG A 61 -26.62 7.21 2.82
N GLU A 62 -27.35 6.42 2.03
CA GLU A 62 -26.94 5.98 0.68
C GLU A 62 -26.57 7.12 -0.26
N ASN A 63 -27.14 8.31 -0.05
CA ASN A 63 -26.88 9.51 -0.85
C ASN A 63 -26.02 10.56 -0.12
N ASP A 64 -25.26 10.18 0.90
CA ASP A 64 -24.35 11.11 1.57
C ASP A 64 -23.11 11.39 0.69
N ASN A 65 -22.93 12.65 0.33
CA ASN A 65 -21.79 13.09 -0.46
C ASN A 65 -20.54 13.34 0.40
N ARG A 66 -20.64 13.34 1.74
CA ARG A 66 -19.51 13.62 2.65
C ARG A 66 -18.34 12.64 2.47
N PRO A 67 -18.53 11.31 2.35
CA PRO A 67 -17.43 10.38 2.06
C PRO A 67 -16.71 10.69 0.74
N LYS A 68 -17.45 11.13 -0.29
CA LYS A 68 -16.89 11.52 -1.59
C LYS A 68 -16.11 12.83 -1.48
N ILE A 69 -16.62 13.80 -0.73
CA ILE A 69 -15.93 15.08 -0.47
C ILE A 69 -14.59 14.83 0.23
N VAL A 70 -14.56 13.96 1.24
CA VAL A 70 -13.32 13.57 1.92
C VAL A 70 -12.32 12.96 0.94
N ALA A 71 -12.77 12.04 0.07
CA ALA A 71 -11.92 11.45 -0.96
C ALA A 71 -11.35 12.51 -1.91
N ILE A 72 -12.17 13.46 -2.39
CA ILE A 72 -11.73 14.55 -3.28
C ILE A 72 -10.70 15.44 -2.57
N ILE A 73 -10.92 15.78 -1.29
CA ILE A 73 -9.97 16.59 -0.51
C ILE A 73 -8.60 15.91 -0.43
N ILE A 74 -8.57 14.60 -0.17
CA ILE A 74 -7.32 13.84 -0.10
C ILE A 74 -6.60 13.82 -1.46
N VAL A 75 -7.34 13.63 -2.56
CA VAL A 75 -6.77 13.68 -3.92
C VAL A 75 -6.16 15.06 -4.22
N LEU A 76 -6.92 16.13 -3.93
CA LEU A 76 -6.45 17.51 -4.12
C LEU A 76 -5.20 17.80 -3.30
N PHE A 77 -5.17 17.35 -2.04
CA PHE A 77 -4.01 17.50 -1.19
C PHE A 77 -2.78 16.76 -1.73
N GLY A 78 -2.94 15.51 -2.17
CA GLY A 78 -1.88 14.73 -2.81
C GLY A 78 -1.37 15.36 -4.10
N MET A 79 -2.27 15.91 -4.92
CA MET A 79 -1.94 16.63 -6.14
C MET A 79 -1.12 17.89 -5.86
N LEU A 80 -1.57 18.72 -4.91
CA LEU A 80 -0.83 19.92 -4.51
C LEU A 80 0.56 19.56 -3.98
N PHE A 81 0.67 18.54 -3.13
CA PHE A 81 1.96 18.03 -2.65
C PHE A 81 2.89 17.57 -3.78
N ALA A 82 2.35 16.88 -4.79
CA ALA A 82 3.11 16.45 -5.94
C ALA A 82 3.63 17.63 -6.78
N MET A 83 2.86 18.73 -6.89
CA MET A 83 3.25 19.93 -7.62
C MET A 83 4.45 20.66 -6.98
N PHE A 84 4.68 20.53 -5.68
CA PHE A 84 5.84 21.13 -5.00
C PHE A 84 7.18 20.46 -5.35
N GLY A 85 7.17 19.37 -6.14
CA GLY A 85 8.37 18.80 -6.81
C GLY A 85 9.42 18.17 -5.89
N ARG A 86 9.29 18.30 -4.57
CA ARG A 86 10.11 17.57 -3.59
C ARG A 86 9.39 16.30 -3.21
N THR A 87 9.87 15.14 -3.67
CA THR A 87 9.49 13.85 -3.10
C THR A 87 10.13 13.76 -1.72
N PRO A 88 9.37 13.88 -0.63
CA PRO A 88 9.93 13.83 0.70
C PRO A 88 10.22 12.35 1.01
N VAL A 89 11.41 11.91 0.66
CA VAL A 89 11.90 10.54 0.93
C VAL A 89 11.66 10.13 2.39
N PRO A 90 11.87 10.99 3.41
CA PRO A 90 11.55 10.64 4.80
C PRO A 90 10.07 10.36 5.04
N ILE A 91 9.15 11.08 4.38
CA ILE A 91 7.70 10.86 4.52
C ILE A 91 7.30 9.54 3.87
N ILE A 92 7.90 9.20 2.73
CA ILE A 92 7.67 7.92 2.04
C ILE A 92 8.18 6.76 2.90
N LEU A 93 9.39 6.87 3.44
CA LEU A 93 9.98 5.86 4.33
C LEU A 93 9.15 5.68 5.60
N PHE A 94 8.69 6.78 6.20
CA PHE A 94 7.82 6.73 7.37
C PHE A 94 6.47 6.06 7.06
N ALA A 95 5.85 6.38 5.91
CA ALA A 95 4.61 5.74 5.47
C ALA A 95 4.79 4.24 5.22
N GLN A 96 5.93 3.83 4.66
CA GLN A 96 6.28 2.42 4.48
C GLN A 96 6.51 1.70 5.82
N ALA A 97 7.24 2.32 6.75
CA ALA A 97 7.44 1.79 8.10
C ALA A 97 6.10 1.54 8.80
N THR A 98 5.22 2.55 8.73
CA THR A 98 3.87 2.50 9.27
C THR A 98 3.07 1.36 8.64
N SER A 99 3.11 1.22 7.32
CA SER A 99 2.45 0.13 6.60
C SER A 99 2.98 -1.24 7.04
N GLY A 100 4.30 -1.40 7.21
CA GLY A 100 4.93 -2.62 7.72
C GLY A 100 4.46 -3.01 9.12
N VAL A 101 4.27 -2.04 10.02
CA VAL A 101 3.75 -2.26 11.38
C VAL A 101 2.26 -2.66 11.36
N PHE A 102 1.46 -2.06 10.47
CA PHE A 102 0.02 -2.35 10.41
C PHE A 102 -0.32 -3.70 9.76
N LEU A 103 0.52 -4.23 8.86
CA LEU A 103 0.30 -5.53 8.20
C LEU A 103 0.03 -6.71 9.18
N PRO A 104 0.85 -6.97 10.21
CA PRO A 104 0.58 -8.05 11.16
C PRO A 104 -0.71 -7.82 11.96
N ILE A 105 -1.00 -6.57 12.34
CA ILE A 105 -2.21 -6.22 13.11
C ILE A 105 -3.47 -6.51 12.28
N ILE A 106 -3.49 -6.05 11.03
CA ILE A 106 -4.63 -6.23 10.11
C ILE A 106 -4.81 -7.70 9.75
N SER A 107 -3.72 -8.45 9.52
CA SER A 107 -3.83 -9.88 9.19
C SER A 107 -4.39 -10.71 10.35
N ILE A 108 -3.99 -10.44 11.59
CA ILE A 108 -4.58 -11.07 12.78
C ILE A 108 -6.08 -10.73 12.89
N LEU A 109 -6.42 -9.45 12.79
CA LEU A 109 -7.81 -8.99 12.82
C LEU A 109 -8.65 -9.67 11.74
N PHE A 110 -8.10 -9.86 10.54
CA PHE A 110 -8.79 -10.51 9.43
C PHE A 110 -9.05 -11.99 9.71
N VAL A 111 -8.08 -12.72 10.26
CA VAL A 111 -8.26 -14.13 10.66
C VAL A 111 -9.30 -14.24 11.79
N VAL A 112 -9.26 -13.37 12.79
CA VAL A 112 -10.25 -13.36 13.88
C VAL A 112 -11.64 -13.01 13.36
N ALA A 113 -11.76 -11.97 12.53
CA ALA A 113 -13.03 -11.55 11.94
C ALA A 113 -13.63 -12.65 11.07
N SER A 114 -12.82 -13.34 10.26
CA SER A 114 -13.25 -14.44 9.39
C SER A 114 -13.71 -15.69 10.15
N ASN A 115 -13.35 -15.81 11.43
CA ASN A 115 -13.80 -16.87 12.32
C ASN A 115 -14.96 -16.45 13.24
N SER A 116 -15.46 -15.21 13.11
CA SER A 116 -16.52 -14.67 13.97
C SER A 116 -17.82 -15.48 13.87
N PRO A 117 -18.56 -15.69 15.00
CA PRO A 117 -19.87 -16.34 15.01
C PRO A 117 -20.86 -15.72 14.03
N LYS A 118 -20.73 -14.41 13.77
CA LYS A 118 -21.63 -13.61 12.91
C LYS A 118 -21.61 -14.04 11.43
N LEU A 119 -20.58 -14.74 10.97
CA LEU A 119 -20.51 -15.24 9.58
C LEU A 119 -21.27 -16.54 9.34
N GLY A 120 -21.72 -17.24 10.40
CA GLY A 120 -22.53 -18.46 10.27
C GLY A 120 -21.88 -19.51 9.36
N LYS A 121 -22.49 -19.76 8.20
CA LYS A 121 -22.02 -20.72 7.18
C LYS A 121 -20.82 -20.24 6.35
N HIS A 122 -20.48 -18.95 6.41
CA HIS A 122 -19.35 -18.34 5.68
C HIS A 122 -18.09 -18.22 6.54
N LYS A 123 -18.03 -18.96 7.66
CA LYS A 123 -16.82 -19.04 8.48
C LYS A 123 -15.70 -19.70 7.71
N ASN A 124 -14.47 -19.32 8.06
CA ASN A 124 -13.28 -19.97 7.54
C ASN A 124 -13.31 -21.48 7.80
N THR A 125 -13.01 -22.25 6.76
CA THR A 125 -12.71 -23.68 6.86
C THR A 125 -11.34 -23.90 7.50
N THR A 126 -11.07 -25.10 7.99
CA THR A 126 -9.78 -25.44 8.62
C THR A 126 -8.59 -25.14 7.71
N LEU A 127 -8.71 -25.40 6.41
CA LEU A 127 -7.68 -25.08 5.42
C LEU A 127 -7.43 -23.57 5.30
N GLN A 128 -8.50 -22.76 5.26
CA GLN A 128 -8.38 -21.30 5.19
C GLN A 128 -7.81 -20.71 6.48
N ASN A 129 -8.07 -21.33 7.63
CA ASN A 129 -7.47 -20.91 8.89
C ASN A 129 -5.96 -21.19 8.92
N VAL A 130 -5.51 -22.35 8.42
CA VAL A 130 -4.08 -22.68 8.28
C VAL A 130 -3.38 -21.70 7.34
N MET A 131 -3.98 -21.40 6.19
CA MET A 131 -3.44 -20.40 5.25
C MET A 131 -3.46 -18.98 5.83
N GLY A 132 -4.47 -18.65 6.63
CA GLY A 132 -4.56 -17.39 7.37
C GLY A 132 -3.42 -17.24 8.38
N ILE A 133 -3.15 -18.29 9.18
CA ILE A 133 -2.04 -18.31 10.14
C ILE A 133 -0.69 -18.20 9.41
N LEU A 134 -0.51 -18.91 8.30
CA LEU A 134 0.70 -18.79 7.48
C LEU A 134 0.88 -17.35 6.98
N THR A 135 -0.19 -16.72 6.54
CA THR A 135 -0.18 -15.31 6.11
C THR A 135 0.23 -14.38 7.25
N VAL A 136 -0.32 -14.59 8.46
CA VAL A 136 0.07 -13.81 9.67
C VAL A 136 1.57 -13.96 9.95
N ILE A 137 2.12 -15.17 9.87
CA ILE A 137 3.56 -15.41 10.07
C ILE A 137 4.38 -14.65 9.03
N VAL A 138 4.02 -14.72 7.75
CA VAL A 138 4.71 -14.01 6.67
C VAL A 138 4.62 -12.49 6.86
N MET A 139 3.46 -11.96 7.24
CA MET A 139 3.26 -10.54 7.51
C MET A 139 4.05 -10.06 8.73
N PHE A 140 4.20 -10.89 9.75
CA PHE A 140 5.02 -10.60 10.92
C PHE A 140 6.51 -10.52 10.56
N LEU A 141 7.01 -11.47 9.76
CA LEU A 141 8.39 -11.47 9.26
C LEU A 141 8.67 -10.25 8.36
N LEU A 142 7.75 -9.93 7.44
CA LEU A 142 7.86 -8.77 6.56
C LEU A 142 7.82 -7.46 7.35
N GLY A 143 6.85 -7.31 8.26
CA GLY A 143 6.73 -6.12 9.10
C GLY A 143 7.97 -5.88 9.96
N GLY A 144 8.49 -6.95 10.59
CA GLY A 144 9.75 -6.90 11.35
C GLY A 144 10.93 -6.46 10.49
N ARG A 145 11.05 -6.98 9.27
CA ARG A 145 12.10 -6.59 8.31
C ARG A 145 11.96 -5.13 7.87
N THR A 146 10.75 -4.65 7.61
CA THR A 146 10.51 -3.25 7.23
C THR A 146 10.92 -2.30 8.34
N ILE A 147 10.59 -2.61 9.60
CA ILE A 147 11.00 -1.80 10.76
C ILE A 147 12.53 -1.81 10.90
N TYR A 148 13.15 -2.99 10.81
CA TYR A 148 14.61 -3.11 10.87
C TYR A 148 15.31 -2.24 9.82
N ASN A 149 14.85 -2.32 8.56
CA ASN A 149 15.43 -1.56 7.46
C ASN A 149 15.29 -0.04 7.63
N VAL A 150 14.17 0.43 8.19
CA VAL A 150 13.93 1.86 8.41
C VAL A 150 14.77 2.37 9.58
N ILE A 151 14.92 1.59 10.64
CA ILE A 151 15.81 1.95 11.75
C ILE A 151 17.26 2.01 11.26
N SER A 152 17.70 1.04 10.46
CA SER A 152 19.06 1.01 9.91
C SER A 152 19.33 2.04 8.80
N SER A 153 18.31 2.70 8.26
CA SER A 153 18.51 3.80 7.29
C SER A 153 18.50 5.18 7.94
N ILE A 154 18.05 5.26 9.20
CA ILE A 154 18.02 6.49 10.01
C ILE A 154 19.28 6.61 10.89
N PHE A 155 19.91 5.49 11.27
CA PHE A 155 21.18 5.40 11.99
C PHE A 155 22.30 4.90 11.08
#